data_AF-A0A2Y9AB27-F1
#
_entry.id   AF-A0A2Y9AB27-F1
#
_cell.length_a   1.000
_cell.length_b   1.000
_cell.length_c   1.000
_cell.angle_alpha   90.00
_cell.angle_beta   90.00
_cell.angle_gamma   90.00
#
_symmetry.space_group_name_H-M   'P 1'
#
loop_
_entity.id
_entity.type
_entity.pdbx_description
1 polymer ?
#
loop_
_entity_poly.entity_id
_entity_poly.type
_entity_poly.pdbx_seq_one_letter_code
_entity_poly.pdbx_strand_id
1 'polypeptide(L)'
;MQLVFSIVYFLLLLYLVVLIGRLVLDWVQVFSRDWRPKGVLLVLAELVYTLTDPPLNWLRRYIPPLRLGPVALDLGFIILFLGVSISMQVAASLSLP
;
A
#
# COMPACT_ATOMS: atom_id res chain seq x y z
N MET A 1 26.35 9.40 -1.02
CA MET A 1 25.54 8.18 -1.28
C MET A 1 24.60 7.87 -0.13
N GLN A 2 25.07 7.89 1.10
CA GLN A 2 24.27 7.63 2.30
C GLN A 2 22.98 8.48 2.42
N LEU A 3 23.09 9.80 2.23
CA LEU A 3 21.95 10.72 2.31
C LEU A 3 20.85 10.41 1.28
N VAL A 4 21.23 9.94 0.08
CA VAL A 4 20.27 9.55 -0.96
C VAL A 4 19.46 8.34 -0.50
N PHE A 5 20.12 7.30 0.02
CA PHE A 5 19.43 6.11 0.52
C PHE A 5 18.55 6.40 1.75
N SER A 6 18.94 7.34 2.62
CA SER A 6 18.09 7.81 3.72
C SER A 6 16.82 8.51 3.24
N ILE A 7 16.90 9.35 2.19
CA ILE A 7 15.71 9.97 1.60
C ILE A 7 14.80 8.92 0.96
N VAL A 8 15.38 7.96 0.22
CA VAL A 8 14.63 6.86 -0.40
C VAL A 8 13.93 6.04 0.68
N TYR A 9 14.62 5.68 1.75
CA TYR A 9 14.03 4.99 2.89
C TYR A 9 12.86 5.78 3.49
N PHE A 10 13.02 7.09 3.69
CA PHE A 10 11.96 7.94 4.23
C PHE A 10 10.73 7.98 3.31
N LEU A 11 10.92 8.09 2.00
CA LEU A 11 9.82 8.04 1.03
C LEU A 11 9.11 6.67 1.02
N LEU A 12 9.88 5.57 1.10
CA LEU A 12 9.32 4.22 1.21
C LEU A 12 8.53 4.05 2.51
N LEU A 13 9.00 4.63 3.61
CA LEU A 13 8.28 4.64 4.89
C LEU A 13 6.96 5.40 4.78
N LEU A 14 6.94 6.59 4.18
CA LEU A 14 5.70 7.32 3.93
C LEU A 14 4.73 6.51 3.06
N TYR A 15 5.25 5.86 2.03
CA TYR A 15 4.44 4.99 1.17
C TYR A 15 3.90 3.76 1.92
N LEU A 16 4.69 3.17 2.83
CA LEU A 16 4.24 2.09 3.70
C LEU A 16 3.08 2.53 4.61
N VAL A 17 3.13 3.74 5.17
CA VAL A 17 2.02 4.32 5.95
C VAL A 17 0.76 4.45 5.08
N VAL A 18 0.90 4.88 3.83
CA VAL A 18 -0.22 4.94 2.88
C VAL A 18 -0.79 3.54 2.59
N LEU A 19 0.06 2.52 2.41
CA LEU A 19 -0.39 1.13 2.23
C LEU A 19 -1.14 0.59 3.46
N ILE A 20 -0.69 0.95 4.66
CA ILE A 20 -1.41 0.61 5.90
C ILE A 20 -2.77 1.32 5.93
N GLY A 21 -2.82 2.61 5.57
CA GLY A 21 -4.07 3.35 5.41
C GLY A 21 -5.02 2.65 4.43
N ARG A 22 -4.50 2.15 3.31
CA ARG A 22 -5.28 1.40 2.31
C ARG A 22 -5.87 0.13 2.90
N LEU A 23 -5.04 -0.64 3.60
CA LEU A 23 -5.48 -1.85 4.29
C LEU A 23 -6.63 -1.53 5.24
N VAL A 24 -6.47 -0.52 6.11
CA VAL A 24 -7.52 -0.11 7.05
C VAL A 24 -8.81 0.26 6.33
N LEU A 25 -8.74 1.06 5.25
CA LEU A 25 -9.92 1.45 4.46
C LEU A 25 -10.62 0.22 3.85
N ASP A 26 -9.86 -0.72 3.31
CA ASP A 26 -10.41 -1.95 2.73
C ASP A 26 -11.12 -2.80 3.81
N TRP A 27 -10.53 -2.94 5.00
CA TRP A 27 -11.19 -3.62 6.13
C TRP A 27 -12.44 -2.90 6.62
N VAL A 28 -12.41 -1.57 6.73
CA VAL A 28 -13.57 -0.77 7.13
C VAL A 28 -14.75 -1.03 6.18
N GLN A 29 -14.51 -1.08 4.87
CA GLN A 29 -15.55 -1.39 3.89
C GLN A 29 -16.07 -2.83 4.00
N VAL A 30 -15.19 -3.80 4.32
CA VAL A 30 -15.60 -5.19 4.55
C VAL A 30 -16.52 -5.30 5.78
N PHE A 31 -16.17 -4.62 6.88
CA PHE A 31 -16.97 -4.64 8.11
C PHE A 31 -18.21 -3.75 8.05
N SER A 32 -18.17 -2.66 7.29
CA SER A 32 -19.28 -1.72 7.12
C SER A 32 -19.48 -1.40 5.64
N ARG A 33 -20.29 -2.24 4.97
CA ARG A 33 -20.54 -2.13 3.51
C ARG A 33 -21.23 -0.83 3.11
N ASP A 34 -22.00 -0.24 4.01
CA ASP A 34 -22.69 1.04 3.80
C ASP A 34 -21.83 2.26 4.14
N TRP A 35 -20.63 2.05 4.65
CA TRP A 35 -19.73 3.13 5.03
C TRP A 35 -19.27 3.91 3.79
N ARG A 36 -19.45 5.23 3.84
CA ARG A 36 -18.93 6.15 2.83
C ARG A 36 -18.17 7.27 3.54
N PRO A 37 -16.89 7.50 3.21
CA PRO A 37 -16.14 8.57 3.83
C PRO A 37 -16.77 9.93 3.45
N LYS A 38 -16.83 10.85 4.41
CA LYS A 38 -17.39 12.20 4.24
C LYS A 38 -16.43 13.25 4.76
N GLY A 39 -16.48 14.46 4.19
CA GLY A 39 -15.65 15.59 4.60
C GLY A 39 -14.16 15.28 4.47
N VAL A 40 -13.37 15.58 5.50
CA VAL A 40 -11.91 15.39 5.52
C VAL A 40 -11.52 13.94 5.26
N LEU A 41 -12.29 12.97 5.75
CA LEU A 41 -11.98 11.55 5.58
C LEU A 41 -12.11 11.10 4.12
N LEU A 42 -12.98 11.74 3.33
CA LEU A 42 -13.10 11.48 1.89
C LEU A 42 -11.81 11.89 1.17
N VAL A 43 -11.26 13.06 1.50
CA VAL A 43 -10.02 13.55 0.90
C VAL A 43 -8.85 12.63 1.24
N LEU A 44 -8.75 12.17 2.50
CA LEU A 44 -7.72 11.23 2.91
C LEU A 44 -7.86 9.87 2.22
N ALA A 45 -9.09 9.33 2.13
CA ALA A 45 -9.35 8.07 1.45
C ALA A 45 -8.99 8.17 -0.04
N GLU A 46 -9.39 9.25 -0.71
CA GLU A 46 -9.08 9.50 -2.11
C GLU A 46 -7.56 9.60 -2.35
N LEU A 47 -6.83 10.28 -1.46
CA LEU A 47 -5.36 10.36 -1.54
C LEU A 47 -4.72 8.97 -1.41
N VAL A 48 -5.17 8.18 -0.44
CA VAL A 48 -4.68 6.81 -0.26
C VAL A 48 -4.97 5.96 -1.49
N TYR A 49 -6.19 6.02 -2.03
CA TYR A 49 -6.57 5.28 -3.23
C TYR A 49 -5.79 5.74 -4.46
N THR A 50 -5.64 7.04 -4.67
CA THR A 50 -4.85 7.60 -5.78
C THR A 50 -3.40 7.16 -5.75
N LEU A 51 -2.78 7.08 -4.56
CA LEU A 51 -1.39 6.67 -4.41
C LEU A 51 -1.19 5.15 -4.53
N THR A 52 -2.21 4.36 -4.18
CA THR A 52 -2.10 2.88 -4.13
C THR A 52 -2.67 2.19 -5.36
N ASP A 53 -3.73 2.71 -5.98
CA ASP A 53 -4.42 2.06 -7.10
C ASP A 53 -3.54 1.91 -8.36
N PRO A 54 -2.75 2.90 -8.81
CA PRO A 54 -1.91 2.72 -10.00
C PRO A 54 -0.93 1.53 -9.91
N PRO A 55 -0.11 1.39 -8.85
CA PRO A 55 0.78 0.23 -8.71
C PRO A 55 0.03 -1.07 -8.47
N LEU A 56 -1.06 -1.07 -7.69
CA LEU A 56 -1.90 -2.26 -7.50
C LEU A 56 -2.52 -2.73 -8.81
N ASN A 57 -3.10 -1.82 -9.59
CA ASN A 57 -3.73 -2.14 -10.87
C ASN A 57 -2.69 -2.61 -11.88
N TRP A 58 -1.46 -2.07 -11.84
CA TRP A 58 -0.36 -2.60 -12.64
C TRP A 58 -0.02 -4.04 -12.25
N LEU A 59 0.12 -4.34 -10.95
CA LEU A 59 0.37 -5.70 -10.45
C LEU A 59 -0.76 -6.67 -10.78
N ARG A 60 -2.02 -6.25 -10.61
CA ARG A 60 -3.22 -7.05 -10.88
C ARG A 60 -3.35 -7.46 -12.36
N ARG A 61 -2.69 -6.75 -13.29
CA ARG A 61 -2.62 -7.18 -14.70
C ARG A 61 -1.80 -8.46 -14.88
N TYR A 62 -0.83 -8.70 -14.01
CA TYR A 62 0.06 -9.86 -14.08
C TYR A 62 -0.32 -10.94 -13.08
N ILE A 63 -0.82 -10.54 -11.90
CA ILE A 63 -1.10 -11.44 -10.79
C ILE A 63 -2.55 -11.21 -10.34
N PRO A 64 -3.50 -11.97 -10.91
CA PRO A 64 -4.91 -11.80 -10.58
C PRO A 64 -5.18 -12.17 -9.11
N PRO A 65 -6.18 -11.55 -8.47
CA PRO A 65 -6.53 -11.85 -7.08
C PRO A 65 -6.99 -13.30 -6.94
N LEU A 66 -6.52 -13.96 -5.88
CA LEU A 66 -6.93 -15.33 -5.57
C LEU A 66 -8.29 -15.33 -4.89
N ARG A 67 -9.24 -16.06 -5.46
CA ARG A 67 -10.57 -16.25 -4.87
C ARG A 67 -10.58 -17.56 -4.08
N LEU A 68 -10.81 -17.46 -2.79
CA LEU A 68 -10.94 -18.58 -1.86
C LEU A 68 -12.40 -18.65 -1.37
N GLY A 69 -13.24 -19.31 -2.17
CA GLY A 69 -14.68 -19.38 -1.91
C GLY A 69 -15.34 -18.00 -1.93
N PRO A 70 -15.96 -17.53 -0.82
CA PRO A 70 -16.59 -16.22 -0.76
C PRO A 70 -15.59 -15.06 -0.53
N VAL A 71 -14.34 -15.34 -0.19
CA VAL A 71 -13.32 -14.32 0.12
C VAL A 71 -12.34 -14.19 -1.03
N ALA A 72 -12.06 -12.97 -1.47
CA ALA A 72 -10.97 -12.68 -2.40
C ALA A 72 -9.78 -12.14 -1.62
N LEU A 73 -8.61 -12.74 -1.84
CA LEU A 73 -7.34 -12.30 -1.28
C LEU A 73 -6.58 -11.50 -2.34
N ASP A 74 -6.30 -10.23 -2.02
CA ASP A 74 -5.59 -9.33 -2.93
C ASP A 74 -4.09 -9.60 -2.90
N LEU A 75 -3.66 -10.52 -3.76
CA LEU A 75 -2.25 -10.80 -3.97
C LEU A 75 -1.46 -9.57 -4.44
N GLY A 76 -2.07 -8.69 -5.23
CA GLY A 76 -1.42 -7.48 -5.69
C GLY A 76 -1.02 -6.59 -4.52
N PHE A 77 -1.92 -6.44 -3.54
CA PHE A 77 -1.64 -5.71 -2.31
C PHE A 77 -0.51 -6.34 -1.51
N ILE A 78 -0.55 -7.66 -1.29
CA ILE A 78 0.49 -8.36 -0.53
C ILE A 78 1.86 -8.21 -1.20
N ILE A 79 1.92 -8.40 -2.52
CA ILE A 79 3.17 -8.30 -3.27
C ILE A 79 3.71 -6.88 -3.25
N LEU A 80 2.85 -5.86 -3.40
CA LEU A 80 3.25 -4.47 -3.30
C LEU A 80 3.83 -4.15 -1.91
N PHE A 81 3.13 -4.59 -0.85
CA PHE A 81 3.56 -4.39 0.53
C PHE A 81 4.91 -5.05 0.81
N LEU A 82 5.08 -6.30 0.36
CA LEU A 82 6.35 -7.02 0.49
C LEU A 82 7.47 -6.36 -0.33
N GLY A 83 7.19 -5.96 -1.58
CA GLY A 83 8.16 -5.30 -2.45
C GLY A 83 8.67 -3.99 -1.87
N VAL A 84 7.77 -3.18 -1.29
CA VAL A 84 8.13 -1.94 -0.59
C VAL A 84 8.94 -2.25 0.68
N SER A 85 8.50 -3.21 1.48
CA SER A 85 9.18 -3.60 2.73
C SER A 85 10.61 -4.10 2.46
N ILE A 86 10.81 -4.91 1.42
CA ILE A 86 12.12 -5.40 1.01
C ILE A 86 12.97 -4.24 0.48
N SER A 87 12.40 -3.38 -0.38
CA SER A 87 13.09 -2.19 -0.90
C SER A 87 13.54 -1.26 0.23
N MET A 88 12.73 -1.16 1.29
CA MET A 88 13.05 -0.38 2.48
C MET A 88 14.20 -0.99 3.27
N GLN A 89 14.25 -2.32 3.42
CA GLN A 89 15.38 -3.02 4.04
C GLN A 89 16.68 -2.85 3.24
N VAL A 90 16.60 -2.92 1.91
CA VAL A 90 17.76 -2.69 1.02
C VAL A 90 18.23 -1.23 1.10
N ALA A 91 17.30 -0.27 1.09
CA ALA A 91 17.67 1.14 1.26
C ALA A 91 18.30 1.39 2.63
N ALA A 92 17.78 0.75 3.69
CA ALA A 92 18.34 0.84 5.04
C ALA A 92 19.76 0.28 5.09
N SER A 93 20.01 -0.92 4.56
CA SER A 93 21.33 -1.55 4.59
C SER A 93 22.39 -0.76 3.81
N LEU A 94 22.00 -0.07 2.74
CA LEU A 94 22.88 0.82 1.97
C LEU A 94 23.06 2.21 2.58
N SER A 95 22.20 2.58 3.54
CA SER A 95 22.25 3.86 4.25
C SER A 95 23.03 3.80 5.57
N LEU A 96 23.22 2.61 6.14
CA LEU A 96 24.03 2.43 7.35
C LEU A 96 25.52 2.32 6.96
N PRO A 97 26.44 2.91 7.75
CA PRO A 97 27.88 2.87 7.47
C PRO A 97 28.49 1.48 7.65
#